data_AF-A0A919PK01-F1
#
_entry.id   AF-A0A919PK01-F1
#
_cell.length_a   1.000
_cell.length_b   1.000
_cell.length_c   1.000
_cell.angle_alpha   90.00
_cell.angle_beta   90.00
_cell.angle_gamma   90.00
#
_symmetry.space_group_name_H-M   'P 1'
#
loop_
_entity.id
_entity.type
_entity.pdbx_description
1 polymer ?
#
loop_
_entity_poly.entity_id
_entity_poly.type
_entity_poly.pdbx_seq_one_letter_code
_entity_poly.pdbx_strand_id
1 'polypeptide(L)'
;MEQPDLNSMTDDQVAEWFAGNDMSGLVGTGRPVEGQFVQSAEPGAPVGRMVSLKMPAAMVDALDAAAGRDREGRSGIIRTAVAEWLARHPDTTEAA
;
A
#
# COMPACT_ATOMS: atom_id res chain seq x y z
N MET A 1 3.88 10.61 -23.57
CA MET A 1 2.40 10.68 -23.51
C MET A 1 2.05 11.79 -22.54
N GLU A 2 1.19 12.72 -22.92
CA GLU A 2 0.64 13.72 -21.98
C GLU A 2 -0.10 12.98 -20.87
N GLN A 3 0.29 13.23 -19.62
CA GLN A 3 -0.45 12.71 -18.47
C GLN A 3 -1.76 13.49 -18.34
N PRO A 4 -2.89 12.82 -18.06
CA PRO A 4 -4.15 13.51 -17.83
C PRO A 4 -4.04 14.40 -16.59
N ASP A 5 -4.71 15.55 -16.63
CA ASP A 5 -4.90 16.35 -15.43
C ASP A 5 -5.98 15.71 -14.55
N LEU A 6 -5.55 14.81 -13.67
CA LEU A 6 -6.43 14.08 -12.76
C LEU A 6 -7.23 14.99 -11.81
N ASN A 7 -6.83 16.25 -11.64
CA ASN A 7 -7.58 17.21 -10.81
C ASN A 7 -8.81 17.78 -11.50
N SER A 8 -8.92 17.60 -12.82
CA SER A 8 -10.05 18.06 -13.64
C SER A 8 -11.09 16.97 -13.92
N MET A 9 -10.84 15.75 -13.48
CA MET A 9 -11.66 14.57 -13.73
C MET A 9 -12.55 14.24 -12.53
N THR A 10 -13.72 13.66 -12.78
CA THR A 10 -14.55 13.07 -11.71
C THR A 10 -13.99 11.73 -11.27
N ASP A 11 -14.37 11.27 -10.07
CA ASP A 11 -13.89 9.99 -9.51
C ASP A 11 -14.13 8.79 -10.46
N ASP A 12 -15.27 8.77 -11.15
CA ASP A 12 -15.60 7.73 -12.14
C ASP A 12 -14.68 7.78 -13.37
N GLN A 13 -14.38 8.97 -13.87
CA GLN A 13 -13.47 9.16 -15.01
C GLN A 13 -12.03 8.78 -14.64
N VAL A 14 -11.63 9.08 -13.41
CA VAL A 14 -10.33 8.69 -12.87
C VAL A 14 -10.25 7.16 -12.80
N ALA A 15 -11.27 6.49 -12.26
CA ALA A 15 -11.31 5.03 -12.18
C ALA A 15 -11.27 4.35 -13.55
N GLU A 16 -12.02 4.86 -14.52
CA GLU A 16 -12.02 4.35 -15.90
C GLU A 16 -10.66 4.55 -16.58
N TRP A 17 -10.03 5.71 -16.38
CA TRP A 17 -8.70 5.97 -16.91
C TRP A 17 -7.62 5.07 -16.28
N PHE A 18 -7.67 4.85 -14.96
CA PHE A 18 -6.79 3.92 -14.25
C PHE A 18 -6.93 2.47 -14.74
N ALA A 19 -8.14 2.03 -15.09
CA ALA A 19 -8.39 0.67 -15.58
C ALA A 19 -7.78 0.42 -16.98
N GLY A 20 -7.52 1.48 -17.76
CA GLY A 20 -7.07 1.38 -19.15
C GLY A 20 -5.60 1.73 -19.41
N ASN A 21 -4.85 2.22 -18.42
CA ASN A 21 -3.51 2.82 -18.66
C ASN A 21 -2.42 2.25 -17.74
N ASP A 22 -1.20 2.13 -18.28
CA ASP A 22 -0.02 1.70 -17.53
C ASP A 22 0.48 2.78 -16.57
N MET A 23 0.64 2.40 -15.30
CA MET A 23 0.93 3.25 -14.16
C MET A 23 2.40 3.24 -13.73
N SER A 24 3.23 2.43 -14.38
CA SER A 24 4.65 2.26 -14.06
C SER A 24 5.41 3.60 -14.03
N GLY A 25 5.08 4.52 -14.95
CA GLY A 25 5.70 5.85 -15.03
C GLY A 25 5.34 6.82 -13.90
N LEU A 26 4.15 6.69 -13.28
CA LEU A 26 3.74 7.57 -12.18
C LEU A 26 4.37 7.15 -10.85
N VAL A 27 4.51 5.83 -10.63
CA VAL A 27 5.22 5.28 -9.46
C VAL A 27 6.71 5.64 -9.48
N GLY A 28 7.32 5.68 -10.67
CA GLY A 28 8.73 6.06 -10.85
C GLY A 28 9.07 7.53 -10.55
N THR A 29 8.06 8.41 -10.44
CA THR A 29 8.27 9.86 -10.18
C THR A 29 8.10 10.26 -8.72
N GLY A 30 7.70 9.32 -7.86
CA GLY A 30 7.53 9.58 -6.43
C GLY A 30 8.86 9.94 -5.75
N ARG A 31 8.95 11.13 -5.14
CA ARG A 31 10.08 11.51 -4.30
C ARG A 31 9.93 10.95 -2.87
N PRO A 32 11.00 10.43 -2.24
CA PRO A 32 10.98 10.06 -0.83
C PRO A 32 10.61 11.28 0.04
N VAL A 33 9.71 11.07 1.00
CA VAL A 33 9.34 12.10 1.98
C VAL A 33 10.38 12.07 3.10
N GLU A 34 10.99 13.22 3.41
CA GLU A 34 11.90 13.35 4.55
C GLU A 34 11.11 13.45 5.86
N GLY A 35 11.21 12.44 6.73
CA GLY A 35 10.64 12.47 8.08
C GLY A 35 10.46 11.13 8.79
N GLN A 36 10.92 11.10 10.05
CA GLN A 36 10.79 10.12 11.15
C GLN A 36 11.32 8.69 10.95
N PHE A 37 12.57 8.50 11.39
CA PHE A 37 13.21 7.19 11.55
C PHE A 37 12.69 6.45 12.78
N VAL A 38 12.34 5.18 12.64
CA VAL A 38 12.02 4.29 13.76
C VAL A 38 13.33 3.70 14.28
N GLN A 39 13.64 3.87 15.58
CA GLN A 39 14.82 3.23 16.19
C GLN A 39 14.64 1.70 16.24
N SER A 40 15.58 0.95 15.66
CA SER A 40 15.70 -0.49 15.84
C SER A 40 16.27 -0.78 17.23
N ALA A 41 15.62 -1.66 17.99
CA ALA A 41 16.03 -1.99 19.36
C ALA A 41 17.29 -2.88 19.43
N GLU A 42 17.68 -3.56 18.34
CA GLU A 42 18.90 -4.37 18.28
C GLU A 42 19.72 -4.13 16.99
N PRO A 43 21.06 -4.07 17.08
CA PRO A 43 21.93 -3.95 15.91
C PRO A 43 21.72 -5.14 14.96
N GLY A 44 21.26 -4.86 13.73
CA GLY A 44 21.01 -5.88 12.71
C GLY A 44 19.59 -6.45 12.70
N ALA A 45 18.72 -6.07 13.63
CA ALA A 45 17.31 -6.43 13.53
C ALA A 45 16.67 -5.72 12.32
N PRO A 46 15.89 -6.43 11.48
CA PRO A 46 15.26 -5.85 10.31
C PRO A 46 14.38 -4.68 10.74
N VAL A 47 14.73 -3.49 10.28
CA VAL A 47 13.91 -2.29 10.48
C VAL A 47 12.66 -2.45 9.64
N GLY A 48 11.50 -2.56 10.29
CA GLY A 48 10.22 -2.55 9.61
C GLY A 48 10.07 -1.25 8.82
N ARG A 49 10.01 -1.34 7.49
CA ARG A 49 9.73 -0.19 6.63
C ARG A 49 8.22 0.07 6.68
N MET A 50 7.82 1.23 7.18
CA MET A 50 6.43 1.66 7.07
C MET A 50 6.10 1.92 5.61
N VAL A 51 4.98 1.35 5.15
CA VAL A 51 4.41 1.58 3.83
C VAL A 51 2.98 2.06 4.00
N SER A 52 2.65 3.13 3.28
CA SER A 52 1.29 3.67 3.21
C SER A 52 0.61 3.15 1.97
N LEU A 53 -0.52 2.46 2.14
CA LEU A 53 -1.32 1.94 1.05
C LEU A 53 -2.58 2.80 0.92
N LYS A 54 -2.89 3.24 -0.31
CA LYS A 54 -4.21 3.80 -0.61
C LYS A 54 -5.19 2.65 -0.77
N MET A 55 -6.33 2.74 -0.09
CA MET A 55 -7.39 1.74 -0.17
C MET A 55 -8.76 2.41 -0.24
N PRO A 56 -9.77 1.74 -0.82
CA PRO A 56 -11.15 2.23 -0.77
C PRO A 56 -11.64 2.39 0.67
N ALA A 57 -12.44 3.44 0.92
CA ALA A 57 -13.01 3.71 2.25
C ALA A 57 -13.76 2.51 2.82
N ALA A 58 -14.56 1.82 2.02
CA ALA A 58 -15.29 0.63 2.46
C ALA A 58 -14.37 -0.51 2.94
N MET A 59 -13.16 -0.63 2.37
CA MET A 59 -12.18 -1.61 2.84
C MET A 59 -11.54 -1.17 4.16
N VAL A 60 -11.32 0.14 4.33
CA VAL A 60 -10.87 0.68 5.62
C VAL A 60 -11.91 0.42 6.71
N ASP A 61 -13.18 0.68 6.42
CA ASP A 61 -14.29 0.43 7.36
C ASP A 61 -14.41 -1.07 7.70
N ALA A 62 -14.25 -1.94 6.72
CA ALA A 62 -14.25 -3.39 6.94
C ALA A 62 -13.06 -3.84 7.81
N LEU A 63 -11.87 -3.28 7.58
CA LEU A 63 -10.70 -3.54 8.43
C LEU A 63 -10.89 -2.99 9.84
N ASP A 64 -11.55 -1.85 9.99
CA ASP A 64 -11.89 -1.27 11.29
C ASP A 64 -12.84 -2.15 12.09
N ALA A 65 -13.91 -2.62 11.44
CA ALA A 65 -14.84 -3.56 12.03
C ALA A 65 -14.17 -4.87 12.43
N ALA A 66 -13.28 -5.40 11.56
CA ALA A 66 -12.54 -6.63 11.82
C ALA A 66 -11.47 -6.49 12.91
N ALA A 67 -10.81 -5.33 12.99
CA ALA A 67 -9.77 -5.07 14.00
C ALA A 67 -10.35 -4.92 15.41
N GLY A 68 -11.58 -4.42 15.57
CA GLY A 68 -12.26 -4.36 16.87
C GLY A 68 -11.40 -3.73 17.98
N ARG A 69 -11.07 -4.50 19.03
CA ARG A 69 -10.14 -4.10 20.12
C ARG A 69 -8.79 -4.82 20.06
N ASP A 70 -8.45 -5.39 18.92
CA ASP A 70 -7.27 -6.22 18.80
C ASP A 70 -6.00 -5.38 18.92
N ARG A 71 -4.99 -5.91 19.62
CA ARG A 71 -3.79 -5.17 19.99
C ARG A 71 -2.95 -4.78 18.77
N GLU A 72 -3.02 -5.56 17.70
CA GLU A 72 -2.28 -5.31 16.46
C GLU A 72 -3.03 -4.41 15.46
N GLY A 73 -4.34 -4.22 15.66
CA GLY A 73 -5.20 -3.41 14.78
C GLY A 73 -5.21 -3.85 13.32
N ARG A 74 -5.52 -2.90 12.42
CA ARG A 74 -5.58 -3.11 10.96
C ARG A 74 -4.29 -3.71 10.39
N SER A 75 -3.14 -3.28 10.92
CA SER A 75 -1.82 -3.69 10.44
C SER A 75 -1.54 -5.18 10.67
N GLY A 76 -2.03 -5.78 11.76
CA GLY A 76 -1.92 -7.22 11.99
C GLY A 76 -2.69 -8.04 10.96
N ILE A 77 -3.91 -7.61 10.65
CA ILE A 77 -4.78 -8.23 9.65
C ILE A 77 -4.12 -8.16 8.26
N ILE A 78 -3.61 -6.98 7.87
CA ILE A 78 -2.95 -6.79 6.58
C ILE A 78 -1.69 -7.65 6.47
N ARG A 79 -0.83 -7.69 7.52
CA ARG A 79 0.38 -8.53 7.51
C ARG A 79 0.05 -10.01 7.35
N THR A 80 -0.97 -10.49 8.05
CA THR A 80 -1.41 -11.89 7.96
C THR A 80 -1.89 -12.21 6.55
N ALA A 81 -2.75 -11.37 5.98
CA ALA A 81 -3.27 -11.55 4.63
C ALA A 81 -2.16 -11.54 3.56
N VAL A 82 -1.16 -10.65 3.70
CA VAL A 82 -0.01 -10.59 2.80
C VAL A 82 0.85 -11.84 2.93
N ALA A 83 1.14 -12.30 4.15
CA ALA A 83 1.93 -13.51 4.38
C ALA A 83 1.23 -14.76 3.78
N GLU A 84 -0.08 -14.89 3.98
CA GLU A 84 -0.88 -15.97 3.40
C GLU A 84 -0.93 -15.91 1.86
N TRP A 85 -0.96 -14.71 1.29
CA TRP A 85 -0.92 -14.54 -0.16
C TRP A 85 0.45 -14.92 -0.72
N LEU A 86 1.54 -14.48 -0.11
CA LEU A 86 2.92 -14.81 -0.51
C LEU A 86 3.21 -16.31 -0.39
N ALA A 87 2.73 -16.96 0.67
CA ALA A 87 2.86 -18.41 0.85
C ALA A 87 2.18 -19.19 -0.29
N ARG A 88 1.12 -18.63 -0.90
CA ARG A 88 0.41 -19.21 -2.04
C ARG A 88 1.02 -18.82 -3.40
N HIS A 89 1.87 -17.79 -3.45
CA HIS A 89 2.46 -17.25 -4.68
C HIS A 89 3.97 -17.00 -4.51
N PRO A 90 4.76 -18.09 -4.29
CA PRO A 90 6.18 -17.98 -3.92
C PRO A 90 7.04 -17.25 -4.97
N ASP A 91 6.67 -17.35 -6.26
CA ASP A 91 7.38 -16.74 -7.38
C ASP A 91 7.33 -15.20 -7.39
N THR A 92 6.45 -14.60 -6.58
CA THR A 92 6.30 -13.14 -6.50
C THR A 92 7.40 -12.48 -5.66
N THR A 93 8.23 -13.27 -4.98
CA THR A 93 9.23 -12.76 -4.01
C THR A 93 10.52 -12.29 -4.71
N GLU A 94 10.73 -12.63 -5.98
CA GLU A 94 12.03 -12.44 -6.67
C GLU A 94 12.16 -11.11 -7.45
N ALA A 95 11.14 -10.24 -7.43
CA ALA A 95 11.10 -9.03 -8.27
C ALA A 95 11.29 -7.69 -7.51
N ALA A 96 11.94 -7.68 -6.34
CA ALA A 96 12.16 -6.47 -5.53
C ALA A 96 13.64 -6.08 -5.43
#